data_AF-A0A3Q7II62-F1
#
_entry.id   AF-A0A3Q7II62-F1
#
_cell.length_a   1.000
_cell.length_b   1.000
_cell.length_c   1.000
_cell.angle_alpha   90.00
_cell.angle_beta   90.00
_cell.angle_gamma   90.00
#
_symmetry.space_group_name_H-M   'P 1'
#
loop_
_entity.id
_entity.type
_entity.pdbx_description
1 polymer ?
#
loop_
_entity_poly.entity_id
_entity_poly.type
_entity_poly.pdbx_seq_one_letter_code
_entity_poly.pdbx_strand_id
1 'polypeptide(L)'
;MGSNNNIFLGDEESQLSAGNTNRVQPYSSTPKKNTIDDEGKKQNFLSLSQRLGVPDFFSLDVWRASMGELLGSAVLVFMVDTIVISTSESDAEMPNLIMSILLAIVLIVLLLAVVPVSGGHLNPVISFSAALVGIISMSRAIIYIMAQCLGAVLGALALKAVVSSTIEDTFSLGGCTITIIAPGPNGPVTLGLETAQALWLEIFCTFVLLFASIWMAYDHRQAKALGLVTVLTIVGLVLGLLVFISTTVTTKRGYAGVGMNPARCLGPAIVRGGHLWDGHWIFWIGPTISCLAFYVYTKIIPPKHFHAEYGYKHDFVGVVKALFESNV
;
A
#
# COMPACT_ATOMS: atom_id res chain seq x y z
N MET A 1 67.56 0.98 -7.71
CA MET A 1 67.61 0.77 -6.24
C MET A 1 66.34 0.01 -5.89
N GLY A 2 66.37 -1.33 -5.95
CA GLY A 2 66.79 -2.20 -4.84
C GLY A 2 65.54 -2.56 -4.01
N SER A 3 64.89 -3.70 -4.28
CA SER A 3 64.93 -4.93 -3.44
C SER A 3 63.79 -4.92 -2.40
N ASN A 4 62.97 -5.96 -2.12
CA ASN A 4 62.87 -7.38 -2.49
C ASN A 4 61.47 -7.87 -2.00
N ASN A 5 60.72 -8.62 -2.81
CA ASN A 5 60.44 -10.09 -2.74
C ASN A 5 59.67 -10.65 -1.52
N ASN A 6 58.52 -11.29 -1.79
CA ASN A 6 58.19 -12.73 -1.56
C ASN A 6 56.65 -12.92 -1.58
N ILE A 7 56.04 -13.55 -2.59
CA ILE A 7 55.87 -15.00 -2.86
C ILE A 7 54.98 -15.71 -1.82
N PHE A 8 53.79 -16.18 -2.25
CA PHE A 8 53.43 -17.61 -2.23
C PHE A 8 52.15 -17.89 -3.06
N LEU A 9 52.34 -18.59 -4.19
CA LEU A 9 51.34 -19.40 -4.90
C LEU A 9 51.54 -20.86 -4.45
N GLY A 10 50.48 -21.65 -4.38
CA GLY A 10 50.54 -23.09 -4.16
C GLY A 10 49.30 -23.77 -4.72
N ASP A 11 49.53 -24.61 -5.73
CA ASP A 11 48.57 -25.40 -6.50
C ASP A 11 48.35 -26.83 -5.92
N GLU A 12 47.33 -27.50 -6.48
CA GLU A 12 47.20 -28.95 -6.77
C GLU A 12 46.68 -30.00 -5.73
N GLU A 13 45.49 -30.52 -6.09
CA GLU A 13 44.98 -31.91 -6.25
C GLU A 13 45.44 -33.16 -5.44
N SER A 14 44.40 -33.96 -5.15
CA SER A 14 44.28 -35.44 -5.15
C SER A 14 44.52 -36.25 -3.85
N GLN A 15 43.55 -37.13 -3.52
CA GLN A 15 43.70 -38.60 -3.39
C GLN A 15 42.46 -39.26 -2.73
N LEU A 16 42.07 -40.39 -3.32
CA LEU A 16 41.01 -41.33 -2.96
C LEU A 16 41.56 -42.37 -1.96
N SER A 17 40.78 -42.82 -0.96
CA SER A 17 40.97 -44.18 -0.42
C SER A 17 39.75 -44.74 0.32
N ALA A 18 39.48 -46.01 0.06
CA ALA A 18 38.36 -46.81 0.53
C ALA A 18 38.59 -47.44 1.92
N GLY A 19 37.52 -47.76 2.65
CA GLY A 19 37.59 -48.52 3.91
C GLY A 19 36.22 -48.87 4.52
N ASN A 20 35.80 -50.10 4.27
CA ASN A 20 34.57 -50.79 4.70
C ASN A 20 34.42 -50.92 6.24
N THR A 21 33.21 -50.82 6.80
CA THR A 21 32.68 -51.74 7.86
C THR A 21 31.19 -51.49 8.16
N ASN A 22 30.42 -52.58 7.98
CA ASN A 22 29.03 -52.74 8.38
C ASN A 22 28.83 -52.69 9.91
N ARG A 23 27.80 -51.98 10.39
CA ARG A 23 27.19 -52.27 11.70
C ARG A 23 25.68 -52.03 11.68
N VAL A 24 24.94 -53.12 11.58
CA VAL A 24 23.47 -53.18 11.76
C VAL A 24 23.17 -53.25 13.26
N GLN A 25 22.20 -52.48 13.76
CA GLN A 25 21.57 -52.70 15.07
C GLN A 25 20.03 -52.71 14.93
N PRO A 26 19.32 -53.54 15.72
CA PRO A 26 17.94 -53.92 15.44
C PRO A 26 16.90 -52.95 16.02
N TYR A 27 15.77 -52.85 15.31
CA TYR A 27 14.55 -52.16 15.73
C TYR A 27 13.94 -52.83 16.98
N SER A 28 13.56 -52.03 17.98
CA SER A 28 12.55 -52.41 18.97
C SER A 28 11.33 -51.51 18.79
N SER A 29 10.22 -52.09 18.34
CA SER A 29 8.93 -51.42 18.20
C SER A 29 8.08 -51.68 19.44
N THR A 30 7.80 -50.62 20.20
CA THR A 30 6.70 -50.62 21.18
C THR A 30 5.54 -49.83 20.55
N PRO A 31 4.28 -50.31 20.57
CA PRO A 31 3.20 -49.60 19.90
C PRO A 31 2.77 -48.36 20.73
N LYS A 32 2.89 -47.17 20.15
CA LYS A 32 2.27 -45.95 20.71
C LYS A 32 0.77 -45.99 20.45
N LYS A 33 0.00 -45.86 21.53
CA LYS A 33 -1.46 -45.71 21.57
C LYS A 33 -1.85 -44.41 20.85
N ASN A 34 -2.86 -44.51 19.98
CA ASN A 34 -3.34 -43.45 19.08
C ASN A 34 -3.60 -42.10 19.78
N THR A 35 -2.85 -41.07 19.35
CA THR A 35 -3.10 -39.63 19.60
C THR A 35 -3.36 -38.88 18.28
N ILE A 36 -3.88 -39.59 17.26
CA ILE A 36 -3.88 -39.14 15.87
C ILE A 36 -4.93 -38.02 15.62
N ASP A 37 -6.00 -37.96 16.42
CA ASP A 37 -7.12 -37.05 16.13
C ASP A 37 -6.90 -35.60 16.61
N ASP A 38 -6.02 -35.37 17.59
CA ASP A 38 -5.73 -34.02 18.14
C ASP A 38 -4.53 -33.33 17.45
N GLU A 39 -3.58 -34.11 16.92
CA GLU A 39 -2.44 -33.54 16.19
C GLU A 39 -2.81 -33.07 14.77
N GLY A 40 -3.71 -33.77 14.07
CA GLY A 40 -4.14 -33.41 12.72
C GLY A 40 -4.87 -32.06 12.64
N LYS A 41 -5.74 -31.77 13.61
CA LYS A 41 -6.40 -30.46 13.73
C LYS A 41 -5.43 -29.34 14.08
N LYS A 42 -4.48 -29.58 15.01
CA LYS A 42 -3.46 -28.58 15.38
C LYS A 42 -2.50 -28.27 14.24
N GLN A 43 -2.08 -29.25 13.44
CA GLN A 43 -1.18 -29.03 12.30
C GLN A 43 -1.85 -28.21 11.18
N ASN A 44 -3.12 -28.48 10.85
CA ASN A 44 -3.87 -27.70 9.86
C ASN A 44 -4.14 -26.26 10.33
N PHE A 45 -4.46 -26.06 11.62
CA PHE A 45 -4.69 -24.73 12.18
C PHE A 45 -3.38 -23.91 12.30
N LEU A 46 -2.26 -24.55 12.65
CA LEU A 46 -0.95 -23.89 12.64
C LEU A 46 -0.52 -23.48 11.21
N SER A 47 -0.84 -24.29 10.19
CA SER A 47 -0.58 -23.97 8.77
C SER A 47 -1.39 -22.78 8.29
N LEU A 48 -2.70 -22.74 8.57
CA LEU A 48 -3.57 -21.64 8.16
C LEU A 48 -3.25 -20.33 8.90
N SER A 49 -2.97 -20.41 10.20
CA SER A 49 -2.52 -19.27 11.02
C SER A 49 -1.22 -18.67 10.48
N GLN A 50 -0.27 -19.52 10.05
CA GLN A 50 0.94 -19.09 9.37
C GLN A 50 0.67 -18.49 7.98
N ARG A 51 -0.34 -18.97 7.24
CA ARG A 51 -0.81 -18.47 5.92
C ARG A 51 -1.67 -17.20 5.96
N LEU A 52 -2.25 -16.86 7.10
CA LEU A 52 -2.86 -15.54 7.34
C LEU A 52 -1.86 -14.54 7.93
N GLY A 53 -0.70 -15.03 8.39
CA GLY A 53 0.34 -14.23 9.02
C GLY A 53 -0.05 -13.78 10.42
N VAL A 54 -0.85 -14.56 11.15
CA VAL A 54 -1.24 -14.25 12.54
C VAL A 54 -0.04 -13.92 13.45
N PRO A 55 1.15 -14.53 13.28
CA PRO A 55 2.34 -14.12 14.04
C PRO A 55 2.71 -12.64 13.88
N ASP A 56 2.34 -11.99 12.77
CA ASP A 56 2.61 -10.56 12.57
C ASP A 56 1.89 -9.67 13.60
N PHE A 57 0.74 -10.10 14.16
CA PHE A 57 0.07 -9.37 15.25
C PHE A 57 0.91 -9.26 16.52
N PHE A 58 1.82 -10.23 16.73
CA PHE A 58 2.69 -10.28 17.90
C PHE A 58 4.13 -9.89 17.59
N SER A 59 4.42 -9.51 16.34
CA SER A 59 5.76 -9.12 15.91
C SER A 59 6.04 -7.66 16.21
N LEU A 60 7.01 -7.40 17.10
CA LEU A 60 7.45 -6.04 17.42
C LEU A 60 7.98 -5.29 16.19
N ASP A 61 8.58 -6.00 15.24
CA ASP A 61 9.12 -5.37 14.03
C ASP A 61 8.00 -4.87 13.12
N VAL A 62 6.87 -5.59 13.05
CA VAL A 62 5.69 -5.14 12.30
C VAL A 62 5.06 -3.91 12.95
N TRP A 63 4.97 -3.89 14.28
CA TRP A 63 4.47 -2.72 15.00
C TRP A 63 5.40 -1.52 14.86
N ARG A 64 6.73 -1.72 14.91
CA ARG A 64 7.71 -0.67 14.63
C ARG A 64 7.60 -0.14 13.21
N ALA A 65 7.44 -1.02 12.22
CA ALA A 65 7.19 -0.62 10.84
C ALA A 65 5.86 0.16 10.71
N SER A 66 4.81 -0.25 11.43
CA SER A 66 3.53 0.46 11.43
C SER A 66 3.61 1.90 11.97
N MET A 67 4.60 2.21 12.80
CA MET A 67 4.86 3.60 13.21
C MET A 67 5.34 4.47 12.03
N GLY A 68 6.07 3.89 11.08
CA GLY A 68 6.44 4.56 9.84
C GLY A 68 5.21 4.85 8.97
N GLU A 69 4.26 3.91 8.90
CA GLU A 69 2.98 4.11 8.22
C GLU A 69 2.11 5.18 8.90
N LEU A 70 2.03 5.16 10.23
CA LEU A 70 1.29 6.15 11.01
C LEU A 70 1.84 7.56 10.81
N LEU A 71 3.14 7.76 11.05
CA LEU A 71 3.77 9.08 10.92
C LEU A 71 3.78 9.54 9.46
N GLY A 72 4.08 8.64 8.54
CA GLY A 72 4.07 8.94 7.11
C GLY A 72 2.69 9.35 6.62
N SER A 73 1.62 8.65 7.03
CA SER A 73 0.24 9.04 6.67
C SER A 73 -0.21 10.34 7.34
N ALA A 74 0.26 10.62 8.56
CA ALA A 74 -0.02 11.91 9.21
C ALA A 74 0.60 13.08 8.44
N VAL A 75 1.88 12.97 8.06
CA VAL A 75 2.56 13.99 7.26
C VAL A 75 1.96 14.06 5.85
N LEU A 76 1.60 12.92 5.25
CA LEU A 76 0.95 12.87 3.95
C LEU A 76 -0.34 13.69 3.96
N VAL A 77 -1.26 13.40 4.89
CA VAL A 77 -2.55 14.10 4.95
C VAL A 77 -2.36 15.58 5.24
N PHE A 78 -1.53 15.94 6.22
CA PHE A 78 -1.22 17.33 6.52
C PHE A 78 -0.72 18.10 5.28
N MET A 79 0.27 17.56 4.56
CA MET A 79 0.87 18.22 3.41
C MET A 79 -0.08 18.26 2.21
N VAL A 80 -0.73 17.14 1.88
CA VAL A 80 -1.66 17.03 0.74
C VAL A 80 -2.83 17.98 0.90
N ASP A 81 -3.47 17.99 2.07
CA ASP A 81 -4.63 18.84 2.31
C ASP A 81 -4.25 20.32 2.36
N THR A 82 -3.07 20.65 2.91
CA THR A 82 -2.53 22.03 2.85
C THR A 82 -2.33 22.48 1.40
N ILE A 83 -1.79 21.60 0.54
CA ILE A 83 -1.60 21.90 -0.90
C ILE A 83 -2.96 22.11 -1.59
N VAL A 84 -3.96 21.26 -1.29
CA VAL A 84 -5.30 21.42 -1.86
C VAL A 84 -5.89 22.77 -1.47
N ILE A 85 -5.79 23.16 -0.19
CA ILE A 85 -6.28 24.45 0.29
C ILE A 85 -5.53 25.60 -0.41
N SER A 86 -4.19 25.60 -0.37
CA SER A 86 -3.39 26.72 -0.85
C SER A 86 -3.53 26.94 -2.36
N THR A 87 -3.65 25.86 -3.13
CA THR A 87 -3.83 25.95 -4.58
C THR A 87 -5.26 26.34 -4.95
N SER A 88 -6.26 25.95 -4.17
CA SER A 88 -7.66 26.36 -4.37
C SER A 88 -7.90 27.82 -4.01
N GLU A 89 -7.12 28.37 -3.08
CA GLU A 89 -7.15 29.79 -2.70
C GLU A 89 -6.33 30.68 -3.66
N SER A 90 -5.37 30.10 -4.39
CA SER A 90 -4.47 30.87 -5.25
C SER A 90 -5.14 31.42 -6.52
N ASP A 91 -4.78 32.65 -6.90
CA ASP A 91 -5.17 33.28 -8.18
C ASP A 91 -4.33 32.79 -9.38
N ALA A 92 -3.73 31.60 -9.27
CA ALA A 92 -2.89 31.07 -10.34
C ALA A 92 -3.70 30.72 -11.60
N GLU A 93 -3.11 30.85 -12.79
CA GLU A 93 -3.80 30.51 -14.04
C GLU A 93 -4.09 29.00 -14.17
N MET A 94 -3.21 28.14 -13.63
CA MET A 94 -3.32 26.68 -13.70
C MET A 94 -3.17 26.02 -12.31
N PRO A 95 -4.11 26.25 -11.38
CA PRO A 95 -3.98 25.78 -10.00
C PRO A 95 -3.97 24.24 -9.92
N ASN A 96 -4.74 23.56 -10.77
CA ASN A 96 -4.77 22.09 -10.84
C ASN A 96 -3.42 21.48 -11.25
N LEU A 97 -2.67 22.14 -12.14
CA LEU A 97 -1.34 21.69 -12.54
C LEU A 97 -0.33 21.85 -11.41
N ILE A 98 -0.35 23.01 -10.74
CA ILE A 98 0.51 23.30 -9.58
C ILE A 98 0.23 22.29 -8.46
N MET A 99 -1.05 22.08 -8.12
CA MET A 99 -1.49 21.09 -7.15
C MET A 99 -0.93 19.71 -7.49
N SER A 100 -1.11 19.25 -8.73
CA SER A 100 -0.68 17.93 -9.18
C SER A 100 0.84 17.72 -9.09
N ILE A 101 1.63 18.74 -9.44
CA ILE A 101 3.09 18.70 -9.33
C ILE A 101 3.53 18.64 -7.86
N LEU A 102 2.94 19.47 -6.99
CA LEU A 102 3.28 19.50 -5.58
C LEU A 102 2.91 18.18 -4.88
N LEU A 103 1.75 17.59 -5.20
CA LEU A 103 1.34 16.28 -4.69
C LEU A 103 2.29 15.17 -5.14
N ALA A 104 2.77 15.20 -6.39
CA ALA A 104 3.80 14.27 -6.85
C ALA A 104 5.08 14.40 -6.02
N ILE A 105 5.61 15.62 -5.85
CA ILE A 105 6.84 15.88 -5.10
C ILE A 105 6.71 15.42 -3.65
N VAL A 106 5.61 15.76 -2.97
CA VAL A 106 5.36 15.34 -1.58
C VAL A 106 5.34 13.82 -1.46
N LEU A 107 4.65 13.12 -2.38
CA LEU A 107 4.63 11.66 -2.34
C LEU A 107 6.03 11.07 -2.52
N ILE A 108 6.83 11.59 -3.47
CA ILE A 108 8.19 11.09 -3.72
C ILE A 108 9.04 11.22 -2.45
N VAL A 109 9.02 12.40 -1.81
CA VAL A 109 9.78 12.65 -0.58
C VAL A 109 9.35 11.72 0.55
N LEU A 110 8.04 11.54 0.74
CA LEU A 110 7.51 10.66 1.79
C LEU A 110 7.84 9.19 1.53
N LEU A 111 7.74 8.73 0.27
CA LEU A 111 8.13 7.37 -0.09
C LEU A 111 9.62 7.15 0.20
N LEU A 112 10.50 8.07 -0.18
CA LEU A 112 11.94 7.97 0.11
C LEU A 112 12.24 7.88 1.61
N ALA A 113 11.46 8.59 2.45
CA ALA A 113 11.63 8.59 3.89
C ALA A 113 11.07 7.32 4.57
N VAL A 114 9.92 6.81 4.11
CA VAL A 114 9.18 5.76 4.82
C VAL A 114 9.46 4.35 4.28
N VAL A 115 9.82 4.21 3.01
CA VAL A 115 10.14 2.90 2.40
C VAL A 115 11.17 2.10 3.21
N PRO A 116 12.28 2.68 3.71
CA PRO A 116 13.26 1.94 4.52
C PRO A 116 12.71 1.44 5.86
N VAL A 117 11.62 2.02 6.36
CA VAL A 117 11.03 1.71 7.66
C VAL A 117 9.94 0.65 7.55
N SER A 118 9.01 0.81 6.61
CA SER A 118 7.79 -0.02 6.52
C SER A 118 7.51 -0.62 5.16
N GLY A 119 8.23 -0.19 4.12
CA GLY A 119 7.85 -0.39 2.72
C GLY A 119 7.05 0.78 2.14
N GLY A 120 6.68 1.79 2.93
CA GLY A 120 6.14 3.06 2.45
C GLY A 120 4.80 2.94 1.72
N HIS A 121 3.85 2.18 2.27
CA HIS A 121 2.57 2.00 1.61
C HIS A 121 1.71 3.26 1.69
N LEU A 122 1.65 3.88 2.88
CA LEU A 122 0.97 5.13 3.22
C LEU A 122 -0.50 5.23 2.78
N ASN A 123 -1.09 4.09 2.41
CA ASN A 123 -2.34 3.99 1.71
C ASN A 123 -2.98 2.60 1.95
N PRO A 124 -4.23 2.55 2.44
CA PRO A 124 -4.94 1.29 2.65
C PRO A 124 -5.04 0.41 1.41
N VAL A 125 -5.24 1.00 0.22
CA VAL A 125 -5.41 0.18 -1.00
C VAL A 125 -4.11 -0.41 -1.51
N ILE A 126 -2.98 0.27 -1.28
CA ILE A 126 -1.65 -0.29 -1.56
C ILE A 126 -1.39 -1.46 -0.63
N SER A 127 -1.68 -1.31 0.67
CA SER A 127 -1.51 -2.39 1.67
C SER A 127 -2.40 -3.58 1.41
N PHE A 128 -3.67 -3.33 1.10
CA PHE A 128 -4.62 -4.39 0.79
C PHE A 128 -4.26 -5.12 -0.50
N SER A 129 -3.94 -4.39 -1.56
CA SER A 129 -3.51 -5.00 -2.83
C SER A 129 -2.21 -5.78 -2.66
N ALA A 130 -1.24 -5.26 -1.90
CA ALA A 130 -0.01 -5.97 -1.55
C ALA A 130 -0.28 -7.28 -0.80
N ALA A 131 -1.28 -7.33 0.09
CA ALA A 131 -1.70 -8.58 0.72
C ALA A 131 -2.38 -9.54 -0.26
N LEU A 132 -3.22 -9.05 -1.18
CA LEU A 132 -3.88 -9.91 -2.17
C LEU A 132 -2.88 -10.62 -3.07
N VAL A 133 -1.84 -9.91 -3.53
CA VAL A 133 -0.79 -10.47 -4.39
C VAL A 133 0.30 -11.24 -3.64
N GLY A 134 0.25 -11.28 -2.29
CA GLY A 134 1.22 -12.02 -1.47
C GLY A 134 2.56 -11.28 -1.25
N ILE A 135 2.59 -9.96 -1.33
CA ILE A 135 3.81 -9.19 -0.95
C ILE A 135 3.93 -9.15 0.58
N ILE A 136 2.83 -8.85 1.26
CA ILE A 136 2.72 -8.87 2.72
C ILE A 136 1.62 -9.84 3.15
N SER A 137 1.60 -10.22 4.43
CA SER A 137 0.48 -10.99 4.97
C SER A 137 -0.77 -10.11 5.12
N MET A 138 -1.94 -10.75 5.17
CA MET A 138 -3.20 -10.05 5.46
C MET A 138 -3.19 -9.39 6.85
N SER A 139 -2.59 -10.07 7.85
CA SER A 139 -2.45 -9.52 9.21
C SER A 139 -1.63 -8.24 9.23
N ARG A 140 -0.50 -8.20 8.50
CA ARG A 140 0.31 -6.98 8.35
C ARG A 140 -0.45 -5.86 7.65
N ALA A 141 -1.20 -6.18 6.59
CA ALA A 141 -2.02 -5.19 5.91
C ALA A 141 -3.06 -4.56 6.84
N ILE A 142 -3.72 -5.35 7.70
CA ILE A 142 -4.68 -4.84 8.69
C ILE A 142 -3.99 -3.86 9.65
N ILE A 143 -2.82 -4.22 10.19
CA ILE A 143 -2.05 -3.35 11.09
C ILE A 143 -1.68 -2.03 10.39
N TYR A 144 -1.21 -2.11 9.14
CA TYR A 144 -0.85 -0.94 8.34
C TYR A 144 -2.07 -0.05 8.04
N ILE A 145 -3.21 -0.64 7.67
CA ILE A 145 -4.44 0.11 7.39
C ILE A 145 -4.91 0.88 8.63
N MET A 146 -4.88 0.25 9.82
CA MET A 146 -5.21 0.93 11.07
C MET A 146 -4.25 2.08 11.36
N ALA A 147 -2.94 1.85 11.22
CA ALA A 147 -1.92 2.87 11.41
C ALA A 147 -2.08 4.05 10.43
N GLN A 148 -2.35 3.77 9.16
CA GLN A 148 -2.58 4.78 8.11
C GLN A 148 -3.83 5.62 8.40
N CYS A 149 -4.93 4.99 8.82
CA CYS A 149 -6.15 5.70 9.18
C CYS A 149 -5.94 6.58 10.42
N LEU A 150 -5.27 6.08 11.45
CA LEU A 150 -4.94 6.86 12.65
C LEU A 150 -4.00 8.02 12.30
N GLY A 151 -2.96 7.75 11.50
CA GLY A 151 -2.06 8.77 10.97
C GLY A 151 -2.80 9.86 10.23
N ALA A 152 -3.70 9.50 9.31
CA ALA A 152 -4.52 10.45 8.58
C ALA A 152 -5.38 11.35 9.48
N VAL A 153 -5.98 10.81 10.54
CA VAL A 153 -6.71 11.62 11.54
C VAL A 153 -5.76 12.59 12.24
N LEU A 154 -4.56 12.14 12.64
CA LEU A 154 -3.56 13.01 13.27
C LEU A 154 -3.09 14.13 12.32
N GLY A 155 -2.90 13.83 11.03
CA GLY A 155 -2.56 14.80 10.00
C GLY A 155 -3.65 15.86 9.82
N ALA A 156 -4.91 15.43 9.75
CA ALA A 156 -6.06 16.34 9.66
C ALA A 156 -6.24 17.19 10.93
N LEU A 157 -6.00 16.63 12.12
CA LEU A 157 -5.99 17.39 13.38
C LEU A 157 -4.88 18.43 13.41
N ALA A 158 -3.67 18.07 12.96
CA ALA A 158 -2.55 18.99 12.85
C ALA A 158 -2.86 20.14 11.88
N LEU A 159 -3.52 19.84 10.75
CA LEU A 159 -3.96 20.87 9.80
C LEU A 159 -4.99 21.80 10.43
N LYS A 160 -6.02 21.24 11.09
CA LYS A 160 -7.04 22.02 11.80
C LYS A 160 -6.44 22.95 12.85
N ALA A 161 -5.36 22.55 13.51
CA ALA A 161 -4.69 23.39 14.50
C ALA A 161 -3.95 24.60 13.90
N VAL A 162 -3.60 24.57 12.61
CA VAL A 162 -2.84 25.66 11.95
C VAL A 162 -3.70 26.56 11.07
N VAL A 163 -4.83 26.06 10.54
CA VAL A 163 -5.73 26.84 9.69
C VAL A 163 -6.75 27.63 10.51
N SER A 164 -7.22 28.76 9.97
CA SER A 164 -8.32 29.50 10.58
C SER A 164 -9.65 28.75 10.42
N SER A 165 -10.61 29.04 11.31
CA SER A 165 -11.96 28.45 11.21
C SER A 165 -12.64 28.75 9.87
N THR A 166 -12.38 29.91 9.28
CA THR A 166 -12.89 30.29 7.96
C THR A 166 -12.35 29.40 6.84
N ILE A 167 -11.06 29.08 6.88
CA ILE A 167 -10.43 28.17 5.90
C ILE A 167 -10.93 26.74 6.12
N GLU A 168 -11.04 26.31 7.38
CA GLU A 168 -11.60 25.01 7.75
C GLU A 168 -13.02 24.82 7.18
N ASP A 169 -13.87 25.83 7.29
CA ASP A 169 -15.25 25.77 6.79
C ASP A 169 -15.35 25.88 5.27
N THR A 170 -14.51 26.69 4.64
CA THR A 170 -14.56 26.95 3.19
C THR A 170 -14.02 25.79 2.37
N PHE A 171 -12.94 25.16 2.83
CA PHE A 171 -12.24 24.12 2.08
C PHE A 171 -12.36 22.74 2.70
N SER A 172 -13.11 22.60 3.80
CA SER A 172 -13.35 21.31 4.48
C SER A 172 -12.06 20.58 4.86
N LEU A 173 -11.07 21.34 5.33
CA LEU A 173 -9.71 20.84 5.61
C LEU A 173 -9.05 20.12 4.41
N GLY A 174 -9.37 20.50 3.17
CA GLY A 174 -8.81 19.85 1.97
C GLY A 174 -9.29 18.40 1.76
N GLY A 175 -10.34 17.98 2.49
CA GLY A 175 -10.87 16.63 2.46
C GLY A 175 -11.47 16.24 1.10
N CYS A 176 -11.54 14.93 0.85
CA CYS A 176 -12.12 14.40 -0.37
C CYS A 176 -13.64 14.66 -0.41
N THR A 177 -14.11 15.27 -1.50
CA THR A 177 -15.53 15.46 -1.77
C THR A 177 -15.85 15.19 -3.24
N ILE A 178 -17.03 14.64 -3.49
CA ILE A 178 -17.58 14.46 -4.84
C ILE A 178 -18.45 15.64 -5.27
N THR A 179 -19.00 16.37 -4.30
CA THR A 179 -19.90 17.52 -4.51
C THR A 179 -19.72 18.56 -3.42
N ILE A 180 -19.75 19.84 -3.80
CA ILE A 180 -19.83 20.97 -2.87
C ILE A 180 -21.16 21.68 -3.03
N ILE A 181 -21.60 22.34 -1.95
CA ILE A 181 -22.77 23.21 -1.99
C ILE A 181 -22.26 24.65 -2.10
N ALA A 182 -22.60 25.33 -3.18
CA ALA A 182 -22.21 26.71 -3.43
C ALA A 182 -23.43 27.64 -3.49
N PRO A 183 -23.29 28.93 -3.14
CA PRO A 183 -24.35 29.92 -3.34
C PRO A 183 -24.69 30.06 -4.83
N GLY A 184 -25.98 29.96 -5.17
CA GLY A 184 -26.48 30.15 -6.53
C GLY A 184 -27.54 31.25 -6.64
N PRO A 185 -27.89 31.69 -7.86
CA PRO A 185 -28.84 32.79 -8.07
C PRO A 185 -30.24 32.54 -7.48
N ASN A 186 -30.63 31.27 -7.34
CA ASN A 186 -31.95 30.84 -6.86
C ASN A 186 -31.87 30.02 -5.56
N GLY A 187 -30.78 30.17 -4.78
CA GLY A 187 -30.50 29.38 -3.58
C GLY A 187 -29.26 28.48 -3.74
N PRO A 188 -28.98 27.60 -2.77
CA PRO A 188 -27.83 26.72 -2.80
C PRO A 188 -27.88 25.77 -4.00
N VAL A 189 -26.78 25.67 -4.73
CA VAL A 189 -26.62 24.75 -5.87
C VAL A 189 -25.54 23.72 -5.55
N THR A 190 -25.82 22.45 -5.85
CA THR A 190 -24.84 21.37 -5.72
C THR A 190 -23.98 21.34 -6.97
N LEU A 191 -22.67 21.56 -6.81
CA LEU A 191 -21.67 21.50 -7.87
C LEU A 191 -20.78 20.29 -7.63
N GLY A 192 -20.42 19.56 -8.68
CA GLY A 192 -19.50 18.43 -8.57
C GLY A 192 -19.80 17.33 -9.58
N LEU A 193 -19.44 16.11 -9.22
CA LEU A 193 -19.62 14.91 -10.02
C LEU A 193 -20.86 14.13 -9.58
N GLU A 194 -21.45 13.43 -10.54
CA GLU A 194 -22.42 12.39 -10.23
C GLU A 194 -21.71 11.21 -9.53
N THR A 195 -22.42 10.55 -8.62
CA THR A 195 -21.93 9.39 -7.85
C THR A 195 -21.29 8.32 -8.74
N ALA A 196 -21.92 7.97 -9.86
CA ALA A 196 -21.39 6.97 -10.78
C ALA A 196 -20.08 7.41 -11.46
N GLN A 197 -19.99 8.69 -11.84
CA GLN A 197 -18.78 9.25 -12.45
C GLN A 197 -17.61 9.26 -11.47
N ALA A 198 -17.87 9.69 -10.23
CA ALA A 198 -16.87 9.68 -9.16
C ALA A 198 -16.37 8.26 -8.86
N LEU A 199 -17.30 7.27 -8.80
CA LEU A 199 -16.94 5.87 -8.57
C LEU A 199 -16.06 5.32 -9.70
N TRP A 200 -16.40 5.57 -10.97
CA TRP A 200 -15.58 5.12 -12.10
C TRP A 200 -14.20 5.77 -12.10
N LEU A 201 -14.11 7.06 -11.78
CA LEU A 201 -12.82 7.75 -11.68
C LEU A 201 -11.94 7.14 -10.57
N GLU A 202 -12.49 6.91 -9.38
CA GLU A 202 -11.76 6.22 -8.31
C GLU A 202 -11.27 4.84 -8.75
N ILE A 203 -12.12 4.07 -9.44
CA ILE A 203 -11.76 2.73 -9.92
C ILE A 203 -10.59 2.80 -10.90
N PHE A 204 -10.69 3.61 -11.96
CA PHE A 204 -9.68 3.67 -13.01
C PHE A 204 -8.37 4.28 -12.51
N CYS A 205 -8.43 5.41 -11.81
CA CYS A 205 -7.23 6.06 -11.31
C CYS A 205 -6.52 5.19 -10.27
N THR A 206 -7.25 4.54 -9.36
CA THR A 206 -6.65 3.61 -8.40
C THR A 206 -6.05 2.41 -9.12
N PHE A 207 -6.70 1.86 -10.16
CA PHE A 207 -6.13 0.74 -10.92
C PHE A 207 -4.81 1.11 -11.58
N VAL A 208 -4.71 2.30 -12.19
CA VAL A 208 -3.45 2.80 -12.79
C VAL A 208 -2.39 3.03 -11.70
N LEU A 209 -2.77 3.57 -10.54
CA LEU A 209 -1.85 3.73 -9.41
C LEU A 209 -1.32 2.38 -8.89
N LEU A 210 -2.19 1.37 -8.73
CA LEU A 210 -1.79 0.01 -8.34
C LEU A 210 -0.91 -0.64 -9.39
N PHE A 211 -1.27 -0.49 -10.66
CA PHE A 211 -0.47 -0.97 -11.78
C PHE A 211 0.91 -0.33 -11.75
N ALA A 212 1.02 0.98 -11.58
CA ALA A 212 2.31 1.64 -11.52
C ALA A 212 3.12 1.26 -10.27
N SER A 213 2.51 1.32 -9.09
CA SER A 213 3.20 1.06 -7.82
C SER A 213 3.60 -0.40 -7.66
N ILE A 214 2.66 -1.33 -7.73
CA ILE A 214 2.94 -2.74 -7.41
C ILE A 214 3.70 -3.42 -8.55
N TRP A 215 3.37 -3.12 -9.82
CA TRP A 215 4.07 -3.76 -10.93
C TRP A 215 5.52 -3.28 -11.04
N MET A 216 5.78 -1.97 -10.93
CA MET A 216 7.16 -1.46 -11.06
C MET A 216 8.00 -1.64 -9.81
N ALA A 217 7.40 -1.55 -8.60
CA ALA A 217 8.17 -1.73 -7.37
C ALA A 217 8.52 -3.19 -7.07
N TYR A 218 7.73 -4.15 -7.55
CA TYR A 218 7.92 -5.56 -7.22
C TYR A 218 8.28 -6.45 -8.42
N ASP A 219 8.34 -5.92 -9.66
CA ASP A 219 9.11 -6.57 -10.73
C ASP A 219 10.61 -6.34 -10.47
N HIS A 220 11.24 -7.35 -9.88
CA HIS A 220 12.64 -7.33 -9.52
C HIS A 220 13.59 -7.09 -10.71
N ARG A 221 13.16 -7.41 -11.95
CA ARG A 221 13.95 -7.08 -13.16
C ARG A 221 13.99 -5.57 -13.39
N GLN A 222 12.84 -4.92 -13.26
CA GLN A 222 12.69 -3.48 -13.45
C GLN A 222 13.28 -2.71 -12.27
N ALA A 223 12.99 -3.13 -11.03
CA ALA A 223 13.52 -2.48 -9.83
C ALA A 223 15.05 -2.53 -9.75
N LYS A 224 15.69 -3.65 -10.13
CA LYS A 224 17.17 -3.74 -10.21
C LYS A 224 17.75 -2.92 -11.36
N ALA A 225 17.06 -2.83 -12.49
CA ALA A 225 17.54 -2.06 -13.64
C ALA A 225 17.38 -0.54 -13.45
N LEU A 226 16.29 -0.10 -12.82
CA LEU A 226 15.92 1.30 -12.67
C LEU A 226 16.43 1.92 -11.36
N GLY A 227 16.60 1.11 -10.31
CA GLY A 227 16.94 1.58 -8.97
C GLY A 227 15.73 2.07 -8.16
N LEU A 228 15.81 1.95 -6.84
CA LEU A 228 14.71 2.25 -5.92
C LEU A 228 14.20 3.70 -6.05
N VAL A 229 15.13 4.67 -6.10
CA VAL A 229 14.77 6.10 -6.19
C VAL A 229 13.95 6.39 -7.46
N THR A 230 14.32 5.79 -8.59
CA THR A 230 13.60 5.95 -9.86
C THR A 230 12.19 5.41 -9.78
N VAL A 231 12.02 4.20 -9.22
CA VAL A 231 10.70 3.60 -9.03
C VAL A 231 9.80 4.50 -8.17
N LEU A 232 10.29 4.97 -7.02
CA LEU A 232 9.50 5.83 -6.12
C LEU A 232 9.17 7.18 -6.78
N THR A 233 10.10 7.71 -7.58
CA THR A 233 9.88 8.92 -8.39
C THR A 233 8.73 8.70 -9.38
N ILE A 234 8.74 7.60 -10.12
CA ILE A 234 7.68 7.29 -11.08
C ILE A 234 6.33 7.14 -10.37
N VAL A 235 6.26 6.48 -9.21
CA VAL A 235 5.00 6.34 -8.46
C VAL A 235 4.41 7.70 -8.09
N GLY A 236 5.24 8.63 -7.60
CA GLY A 236 4.79 9.99 -7.31
C GLY A 236 4.36 10.77 -8.55
N LEU A 237 5.10 10.69 -9.65
CA LEU A 237 4.74 11.32 -10.92
C LEU A 237 3.41 10.78 -11.48
N VAL A 238 3.20 9.46 -11.39
CA VAL A 238 1.93 8.84 -11.79
C VAL A 238 0.79 9.35 -10.93
N LEU A 239 0.96 9.43 -9.60
CA LEU A 239 -0.06 9.99 -8.71
C LEU A 239 -0.41 11.43 -9.10
N GLY A 240 0.58 12.30 -9.28
CA GLY A 240 0.35 13.68 -9.71
C GLY A 240 -0.37 13.77 -11.05
N LEU A 241 0.05 12.96 -12.03
CA LEU A 241 -0.61 12.90 -13.33
C LEU A 241 -2.07 12.45 -13.23
N LEU A 242 -2.37 11.47 -12.38
CA LEU A 242 -3.75 10.99 -12.17
C LEU A 242 -4.63 12.07 -11.52
N VAL A 243 -4.09 12.81 -10.55
CA VAL A 243 -4.79 13.96 -9.95
C VAL A 243 -5.05 15.03 -11.02
N PHE A 244 -4.05 15.36 -11.84
CA PHE A 244 -4.19 16.34 -12.92
C PHE A 244 -5.25 15.95 -13.94
N ILE A 245 -5.22 14.68 -14.40
CA ILE A 245 -6.19 14.16 -15.36
C ILE A 245 -7.59 14.18 -14.75
N SER A 246 -7.76 13.72 -13.50
CA SER A 246 -9.09 13.68 -12.87
C SER A 246 -9.72 15.06 -12.69
N THR A 247 -8.92 16.06 -12.32
CA THR A 247 -9.38 17.44 -12.13
C THR A 247 -9.63 18.15 -13.45
N THR A 248 -8.85 17.85 -14.49
CA THR A 248 -8.97 18.50 -15.80
C THR A 248 -10.09 17.88 -16.65
N VAL A 249 -10.14 16.55 -16.77
CA VAL A 249 -11.10 15.82 -17.63
C VAL A 249 -12.55 16.06 -17.19
N THR A 250 -12.78 16.19 -15.88
CA THR A 250 -14.13 16.43 -15.38
C THR A 250 -14.57 17.87 -15.60
N THR A 251 -13.64 18.84 -15.53
CA THR A 251 -13.90 20.29 -15.62
C THR A 251 -15.05 20.75 -14.70
N LYS A 252 -15.41 19.93 -13.69
CA LYS A 252 -16.52 20.21 -12.78
C LYS A 252 -15.97 21.02 -11.62
N ARG A 253 -16.49 22.25 -11.47
CA ARG A 253 -16.24 23.06 -10.27
C ARG A 253 -16.69 22.27 -9.05
N GLY A 254 -15.88 22.28 -7.99
CA GLY A 254 -16.20 21.61 -6.74
C GLY A 254 -15.74 20.16 -6.62
N TYR A 255 -15.02 19.64 -7.61
CA TYR A 255 -14.31 18.38 -7.50
C TYR A 255 -12.81 18.63 -7.39
N ALA A 256 -12.22 18.24 -6.26
CA ALA A 256 -10.80 18.46 -5.94
C ALA A 256 -9.86 17.39 -6.52
N GLY A 257 -10.40 16.41 -7.25
CA GLY A 257 -9.65 15.29 -7.83
C GLY A 257 -9.90 13.96 -7.13
N VAL A 258 -9.33 12.89 -7.68
CA VAL A 258 -9.47 11.54 -7.13
C VAL A 258 -8.75 11.42 -5.78
N GLY A 259 -9.38 10.68 -4.87
CA GLY A 259 -8.84 10.33 -3.57
C GLY A 259 -7.74 9.28 -3.67
N MET A 260 -8.01 8.14 -4.32
CA MET A 260 -7.10 6.98 -4.49
C MET A 260 -6.48 6.41 -3.19
N ASN A 261 -6.83 6.97 -2.04
CA ASN A 261 -6.29 6.65 -0.74
C ASN A 261 -7.39 6.81 0.32
N PRO A 262 -7.99 5.69 0.77
CA PRO A 262 -9.10 5.74 1.71
C PRO A 262 -8.74 6.43 3.04
N ALA A 263 -7.52 6.25 3.55
CA ALA A 263 -7.08 6.91 4.79
C ALA A 263 -7.00 8.43 4.61
N ARG A 264 -6.44 8.90 3.48
CA ARG A 264 -6.37 10.34 3.14
C ARG A 264 -7.74 11.00 3.05
N CYS A 265 -8.76 10.27 2.62
CA CYS A 265 -10.13 10.79 2.62
C CYS A 265 -10.79 10.68 4.00
N LEU A 266 -10.50 9.61 4.76
CA LEU A 266 -11.08 9.35 6.09
C LEU A 266 -10.64 10.38 7.14
N GLY A 267 -9.36 10.75 7.17
CA GLY A 267 -8.81 11.65 8.20
C GLY A 267 -9.60 12.96 8.34
N PRO A 268 -9.67 13.79 7.28
CA PRO A 268 -10.46 15.02 7.29
C PRO A 268 -11.96 14.76 7.54
N ALA A 269 -12.52 13.68 7.01
CA ALA A 269 -13.95 13.35 7.21
C ALA A 269 -14.29 13.10 8.69
N ILE A 270 -13.39 12.43 9.44
CA ILE A 270 -13.54 12.23 10.88
C ILE A 270 -13.39 13.54 11.65
N VAL A 271 -12.42 14.38 11.29
CA VAL A 271 -12.08 15.60 12.04
C VAL A 271 -13.07 16.74 11.79
N ARG A 272 -13.46 16.95 10.53
CA ARG A 272 -14.33 18.05 10.10
C ARG A 272 -15.81 17.67 10.06
N GLY A 273 -16.13 16.42 9.73
CA GLY A 273 -17.50 15.94 9.59
C GLY A 273 -18.28 16.64 8.47
N GLY A 274 -19.61 16.60 8.57
CA GLY A 274 -20.52 17.26 7.62
C GLY A 274 -20.49 16.61 6.23
N HIS A 275 -20.46 17.43 5.18
CA HIS A 275 -20.59 16.98 3.80
C HIS A 275 -19.43 16.11 3.30
N LEU A 276 -18.31 16.02 4.02
CA LEU A 276 -17.24 15.05 3.71
C LEU A 276 -17.70 13.59 3.85
N TRP A 277 -18.82 13.35 4.54
CA TRP A 277 -19.46 12.04 4.60
C TRP A 277 -20.36 11.75 3.40
N ASP A 278 -20.77 12.77 2.64
CA ASP A 278 -21.63 12.62 1.47
C ASP A 278 -20.85 11.93 0.34
N GLY A 279 -21.23 10.69 0.05
CA GLY A 279 -20.52 9.87 -0.94
C GLY A 279 -19.17 9.33 -0.47
N HIS A 280 -18.83 9.43 0.82
CA HIS A 280 -17.54 8.98 1.35
C HIS A 280 -17.23 7.51 1.06
N TRP A 281 -18.25 6.67 1.03
CA TRP A 281 -18.14 5.24 0.73
C TRP A 281 -17.46 4.97 -0.61
N ILE A 282 -17.54 5.90 -1.57
CA ILE A 282 -16.93 5.78 -2.91
C ILE A 282 -15.40 5.68 -2.80
N PHE A 283 -14.80 6.45 -1.89
CA PHE A 283 -13.34 6.45 -1.64
C PHE A 283 -12.84 5.15 -0.98
N TRP A 284 -13.75 4.27 -0.56
CA TRP A 284 -13.42 2.93 -0.06
C TRP A 284 -13.76 1.86 -1.10
N ILE A 285 -14.99 1.88 -1.62
CA ILE A 285 -15.48 0.85 -2.54
C ILE A 285 -14.79 0.93 -3.90
N GLY A 286 -14.63 2.12 -4.48
CA GLY A 286 -13.96 2.30 -5.77
C GLY A 286 -12.54 1.73 -5.75
N PRO A 287 -11.67 2.19 -4.83
CA PRO A 287 -10.32 1.66 -4.70
C PRO A 287 -10.25 0.17 -4.36
N THR A 288 -11.19 -0.36 -3.57
CA THR A 288 -11.24 -1.81 -3.25
C THR A 288 -11.59 -2.65 -4.48
N ILE A 289 -12.52 -2.19 -5.34
CA ILE A 289 -12.82 -2.84 -6.63
C ILE A 289 -11.56 -2.87 -7.50
N SER A 290 -10.76 -1.81 -7.51
CA SER A 290 -9.48 -1.77 -8.24
C SER A 290 -8.48 -2.78 -7.72
N CYS A 291 -8.39 -3.00 -6.40
CA CYS A 291 -7.53 -4.05 -5.82
C CYS A 291 -7.92 -5.45 -6.33
N LEU A 292 -9.22 -5.74 -6.39
CA LEU A 292 -9.73 -7.02 -6.91
C LEU A 292 -9.46 -7.16 -8.41
N ALA A 293 -9.72 -6.10 -9.20
CA ALA A 293 -9.44 -6.09 -10.63
C ALA A 293 -7.95 -6.27 -10.92
N PHE A 294 -7.08 -5.59 -10.17
CA PHE A 294 -5.62 -5.74 -10.26
C PHE A 294 -5.19 -7.15 -9.89
N TYR A 295 -5.75 -7.73 -8.82
CA TYR A 295 -5.47 -9.11 -8.45
C TYR A 295 -5.84 -10.10 -9.57
N VAL A 296 -7.03 -9.97 -10.16
CA VAL A 296 -7.43 -10.80 -11.32
C VAL A 296 -6.47 -10.61 -12.48
N TYR A 297 -6.06 -9.37 -12.78
CA TYR A 297 -5.06 -9.08 -13.81
C TYR A 297 -3.74 -9.81 -13.57
N THR A 298 -3.22 -9.84 -12.34
CA THR A 298 -1.99 -10.59 -12.00
C THR A 298 -2.13 -12.10 -12.21
N LYS A 299 -3.34 -12.67 -12.17
CA LYS A 299 -3.60 -14.09 -12.43
C LYS A 299 -3.68 -14.45 -13.91
N ILE A 300 -4.00 -13.49 -14.77
CA ILE A 300 -4.06 -13.70 -16.22
C ILE A 300 -2.64 -13.78 -16.81
N ILE A 301 -1.67 -13.10 -16.20
CA ILE A 301 -0.31 -13.00 -16.74
C ILE A 301 0.50 -14.23 -16.36
N PRO A 302 1.32 -14.78 -17.28
CA PRO A 302 2.13 -15.94 -16.99
C PRO A 302 3.01 -15.74 -15.75
N PRO A 303 3.06 -16.70 -14.80
CA PRO A 303 3.82 -16.58 -13.54
C PRO A 303 5.30 -16.26 -13.72
N LYS A 304 5.88 -16.62 -14.88
CA LYS A 304 7.27 -16.32 -15.26
C LYS A 304 7.57 -14.81 -15.33
N HIS A 305 6.55 -13.97 -15.42
CA HIS A 305 6.66 -12.52 -15.43
C HIS A 305 6.38 -11.87 -14.05
N PHE A 306 5.95 -12.66 -13.06
CA PHE A 306 5.65 -12.18 -11.70
C PHE A 306 6.35 -13.08 -10.67
N HIS A 307 7.63 -12.79 -10.41
CA HIS A 307 8.42 -13.48 -9.39
C HIS A 307 8.70 -12.56 -8.21
N ALA A 308 7.82 -12.57 -7.21
CA ALA A 308 8.13 -12.00 -5.89
C ALA A 308 9.07 -12.96 -5.15
N GLU A 309 10.37 -12.91 -5.46
CA GLU A 309 11.41 -13.76 -4.82
C GLU A 309 11.56 -13.47 -3.31
N TYR A 310 11.13 -12.28 -2.87
CA TYR A 310 11.18 -11.78 -1.49
C TYR A 310 9.79 -11.34 -0.96
N GLY A 311 8.77 -12.18 -1.17
CA GLY A 311 7.39 -11.91 -0.73
C GLY A 311 6.80 -13.01 0.17
N TYR A 312 5.70 -12.69 0.84
CA TYR A 312 4.89 -13.65 1.57
C TYR A 312 4.40 -14.78 0.64
N LYS A 313 4.80 -16.03 0.88
CA LYS A 313 4.64 -17.15 -0.07
C LYS A 313 3.19 -17.53 -0.44
N HIS A 314 2.19 -16.87 0.13
CA HIS A 314 0.77 -17.19 -0.06
C HIS A 314 0.00 -15.97 -0.54
N ASP A 315 -0.49 -16.04 -1.78
CA ASP A 315 -1.47 -15.10 -2.30
C ASP A 315 -2.88 -15.42 -1.78
N PHE A 316 -3.84 -14.52 -2.04
CA PHE A 316 -5.21 -14.67 -1.56
C PHE A 316 -5.88 -16.00 -1.93
N VAL A 317 -5.73 -16.47 -3.18
CA VAL A 317 -6.31 -17.76 -3.61
C VAL A 317 -5.65 -18.93 -2.91
N GLY A 318 -4.34 -18.88 -2.68
CA GLY A 318 -3.60 -19.88 -1.92
C GLY A 318 -4.05 -19.97 -0.45
N VAL A 319 -4.44 -18.84 0.15
CA VAL A 319 -5.04 -18.80 1.50
C VAL A 319 -6.46 -19.35 1.49
N VAL A 320 -7.30 -18.92 0.55
CA VAL A 320 -8.70 -19.36 0.44
C VAL A 320 -8.80 -20.84 0.14
N LYS A 321 -7.97 -21.36 -0.76
CA LYS A 321 -7.92 -22.81 -1.06
C LYS A 321 -7.55 -23.61 0.21
N ALA A 322 -6.64 -23.11 1.02
CA ALA A 322 -6.29 -23.72 2.31
C ALA A 322 -7.47 -23.76 3.29
N LEU A 323 -8.27 -22.69 3.35
CA LEU A 323 -9.46 -22.60 4.21
C LEU A 323 -10.46 -23.70 3.84
N PHE A 324 -10.73 -23.88 2.55
CA PHE A 324 -11.68 -24.90 2.08
C PHE A 324 -11.13 -26.32 2.17
N GLU A 325 -9.83 -26.53 1.94
CA GLU A 325 -9.18 -27.84 2.11
C GLU A 325 -9.05 -28.25 3.59
N SER A 326 -9.01 -27.30 4.53
CA SER A 326 -8.96 -27.60 5.97
C SER A 326 -10.29 -28.03 6.60
N ASN A 327 -11.39 -27.90 5.84
CA ASN A 327 -12.76 -28.23 6.26
C ASN A 327 -13.31 -29.54 5.66
N VAL A 328 -12.46 -30.33 4.99
CA VAL A 328 -12.74 -31.68 4.47
C VAL A 328 -11.84 -32.67 5.19
#